data_AF-U6DR03-F1
#
_entry.id   AF-U6DR03-F1
#
_cell.length_a   1.000
_cell.length_b   1.000
_cell.length_c   1.000
_cell.angle_alpha   90.00
_cell.angle_beta   90.00
_cell.angle_gamma   90.00
#
_symmetry.space_group_name_H-M   'P 1'
#
loop_
_entity.id
_entity.type
_entity.pdbx_description
1 polymer ?
#
loop_
_entity_poly.entity_id
_entity_poly.type
_entity_poly.pdbx_seq_one_letter_code
_entity_poly.pdbx_strand_id
1 'polypeptide(L)'
;IERQLRRDKKDARREFKLLLLGTGESGKSTFIKQMRIIHGSGYSDEDRKGFTKLVYQNIFTAMQAMIRAMDTLRIQYVCEQNKENAQLIKEVEVDKVCALSRDQVEAIKQLWEDPGIQECYDRRREYQLSDSAKYYLSDLDR
;
A
#
# COMPACT_ATOMS: atom_id res chain seq x y z
N ILE A 1 -15.77 11.36 40.12
CA ILE A 1 -14.36 11.11 39.77
C ILE A 1 -13.85 9.80 40.39
N GLU A 2 -13.85 9.60 41.71
CA GLU A 2 -13.38 8.35 42.35
C GLU A 2 -14.10 7.06 41.90
N ARG A 3 -15.42 7.10 41.70
CA ARG A 3 -16.17 5.93 41.18
C ARG A 3 -15.74 5.54 39.76
N GLN A 4 -15.38 6.52 38.93
CA GLN A 4 -14.87 6.28 37.58
C GLN A 4 -13.50 5.60 37.65
N LEU A 5 -12.57 6.17 38.43
CA LEU A 5 -11.22 5.63 38.64
C LEU A 5 -11.23 4.19 39.18
N ARG A 6 -12.17 3.84 40.07
CA ARG A 6 -12.31 2.46 40.57
C ARG A 6 -12.81 1.49 39.49
N ARG A 7 -13.71 1.92 38.59
CA ARG A 7 -14.15 1.11 37.44
C ARG A 7 -13.00 0.92 36.45
N ASP A 8 -12.37 2.00 36.03
CA ASP A 8 -11.25 1.96 35.08
C ASP A 8 -10.10 1.07 35.59
N LYS A 9 -9.79 1.12 36.89
CA LYS A 9 -8.77 0.25 37.51
C LYS A 9 -9.16 -1.22 37.52
N LYS A 10 -10.46 -1.54 37.62
CA LYS A 10 -10.97 -2.92 37.55
C LYS A 10 -10.96 -3.45 36.11
N ASP A 11 -11.29 -2.60 35.15
CA ASP A 11 -11.31 -2.95 33.73
C ASP A 11 -9.89 -3.08 33.17
N ALA A 12 -8.97 -2.18 33.54
CA ALA A 12 -7.55 -2.29 33.20
C ALA A 12 -6.88 -3.55 33.76
N ARG A 13 -7.33 -4.05 34.93
CA ARG A 13 -6.85 -5.34 35.48
C ARG A 13 -7.31 -6.56 34.68
N ARG A 14 -8.35 -6.41 33.87
CA ARG A 14 -8.89 -7.48 33.01
C ARG A 14 -8.42 -7.35 31.55
N GLU A 15 -7.78 -6.23 31.21
CA GLU A 15 -7.20 -5.99 29.90
C GLU A 15 -5.88 -6.77 29.75
N PHE A 16 -5.80 -7.61 28.72
CA PHE A 16 -4.54 -8.24 28.32
C PHE A 16 -3.87 -7.42 27.23
N LYS A 17 -2.65 -6.94 27.49
CA LYS A 17 -1.86 -6.19 26.52
C LYS A 17 -0.94 -7.14 25.78
N LEU A 18 -1.12 -7.24 24.47
CA LEU A 18 -0.29 -8.04 23.57
C LEU A 18 0.62 -7.12 22.77
N LEU A 19 1.91 -7.42 22.73
CA LEU A 19 2.89 -6.72 21.91
C LEU A 19 3.29 -7.61 20.73
N LEU A 20 3.03 -7.12 19.52
CA LEU A 20 3.43 -7.80 18.28
C LEU A 20 4.75 -7.20 17.80
N LEU A 21 5.81 -8.01 17.78
CA LEU A 21 7.13 -7.63 17.31
C LEU A 21 7.49 -8.36 16.02
N GLY A 22 8.25 -7.69 15.16
CA GLY A 22 8.68 -8.22 13.87
C GLY A 22 9.23 -7.11 12.99
N THR A 23 10.04 -7.47 12.00
CA THR A 23 10.62 -6.56 10.99
C THR A 23 9.55 -5.84 10.16
N GLY A 24 9.92 -4.87 9.34
CA GLY A 24 9.02 -4.25 8.36
C GLY A 24 8.29 -5.32 7.52
N GLU A 25 7.02 -5.07 7.18
CA GLU A 25 6.21 -5.93 6.30
C GLU A 25 5.96 -7.38 6.76
N SER A 26 6.40 -7.77 7.97
CA SER A 26 6.14 -9.08 8.59
C SER A 26 4.66 -9.43 8.90
N GLY A 27 3.70 -8.64 8.43
CA GLY A 27 2.27 -8.94 8.57
C GLY A 27 1.62 -8.54 9.90
N LYS A 28 2.32 -7.83 10.80
CA LYS A 28 1.76 -7.38 12.10
C LYS A 28 0.43 -6.61 11.96
N SER A 29 0.39 -5.64 11.05
CA SER A 29 -0.83 -4.88 10.78
C SER A 29 -1.93 -5.78 10.21
N THR A 30 -1.57 -6.74 9.36
CA THR A 30 -2.50 -7.73 8.80
C THR A 30 -3.10 -8.62 9.89
N PHE A 31 -2.29 -9.06 10.86
CA PHE A 31 -2.77 -9.83 12.00
C PHE A 31 -3.79 -9.03 12.83
N ILE A 32 -3.51 -7.76 13.14
CA ILE A 32 -4.47 -6.89 13.84
C ILE A 32 -5.75 -6.67 13.02
N LYS A 33 -5.65 -6.49 11.69
CA LYS A 33 -6.82 -6.40 10.81
C LYS A 33 -7.67 -7.67 10.88
N GLN A 34 -7.05 -8.86 10.88
CA GLN A 34 -7.75 -10.14 11.01
C GLN A 34 -8.41 -10.31 12.38
N MET A 35 -7.75 -9.90 13.47
CA MET A 35 -8.36 -9.88 14.81
C MET A 35 -9.65 -9.04 14.84
N ARG A 36 -9.65 -7.88 14.17
CA ARG A 36 -10.86 -7.04 14.06
C ARG A 36 -11.97 -7.71 13.24
N ILE A 37 -11.62 -8.51 12.22
CA ILE A 37 -12.59 -9.24 11.39
C ILE A 37 -13.22 -10.40 12.17
N ILE A 38 -12.41 -11.22 12.83
CA ILE A 38 -12.86 -12.48 13.45
C ILE A 38 -13.45 -12.24 14.85
N HIS A 39 -12.87 -11.32 15.62
CA HIS A 39 -13.19 -11.12 17.03
C HIS A 39 -13.69 -9.70 17.36
N GLY A 40 -13.74 -8.81 16.35
CA GLY A 40 -14.22 -7.45 16.50
C GLY A 40 -15.55 -7.19 15.78
N SER A 41 -15.84 -5.92 15.53
CA SER A 41 -17.02 -5.48 14.77
C SER A 41 -16.84 -5.55 13.25
N GLY A 42 -15.72 -6.09 12.76
CA GLY A 42 -15.37 -6.04 11.34
C GLY A 42 -15.09 -4.62 10.85
N TYR A 43 -15.29 -4.42 9.55
CA TYR A 43 -15.12 -3.12 8.87
C TYR A 43 -16.45 -2.69 8.25
N SER A 44 -16.95 -1.53 8.68
CA SER A 44 -18.12 -0.90 8.08
C SER A 44 -17.79 -0.34 6.70
N ASP A 45 -18.82 0.04 5.94
CA ASP A 45 -18.60 0.70 4.65
C ASP A 45 -17.93 2.08 4.80
N GLU A 46 -18.13 2.75 5.93
CA GLU A 46 -17.42 3.99 6.27
C GLU A 46 -15.94 3.74 6.53
N ASP A 47 -15.60 2.68 7.27
CA ASP A 47 -14.20 2.27 7.46
C ASP A 47 -13.55 1.97 6.10
N ARG A 48 -14.24 1.22 5.23
CA ARG A 48 -13.75 0.84 3.89
C ARG A 48 -13.48 2.06 3.02
N LYS A 49 -14.40 3.04 3.01
CA LYS A 49 -14.18 4.33 2.32
C LYS A 49 -12.96 5.07 2.87
N GLY A 50 -12.71 4.99 4.17
CA GLY A 50 -11.51 5.54 4.79
C GLY A 50 -10.21 4.90 4.29
N PHE A 51 -10.23 3.63 3.87
CA PHE A 51 -9.06 2.95 3.30
C PHE A 51 -8.81 3.28 1.83
N THR A 52 -9.76 3.85 1.10
CA THR A 52 -9.60 4.19 -0.32
C THR A 52 -8.36 5.05 -0.58
N LYS A 53 -8.13 6.06 0.27
CA LYS A 53 -6.93 6.92 0.19
C LYS A 53 -5.64 6.09 0.27
N LEU A 54 -5.57 5.16 1.24
CA LEU A 54 -4.40 4.32 1.46
C LEU A 54 -4.16 3.36 0.28
N VAL A 55 -5.21 2.90 -0.40
CA VAL A 55 -5.08 2.08 -1.60
C VAL A 55 -4.39 2.86 -2.72
N TYR A 56 -4.82 4.10 -2.98
CA TYR A 56 -4.17 4.95 -4.00
C TYR A 56 -2.71 5.23 -3.64
N GLN A 57 -2.43 5.50 -2.37
CA GLN A 57 -1.06 5.70 -1.89
C GLN A 57 -0.17 4.47 -2.09
N ASN A 58 -0.70 3.27 -1.86
CA ASN A 58 0.03 2.02 -2.10
C ASN A 58 0.32 1.80 -3.58
N ILE A 59 -0.62 2.13 -4.47
CA ILE A 59 -0.43 2.04 -5.93
C ILE A 59 0.73 2.94 -6.37
N PHE A 60 0.71 4.22 -5.98
CA PHE A 60 1.78 5.15 -6.32
C PHE A 60 3.11 4.74 -5.71
N THR A 61 3.14 4.37 -4.44
CA THR A 61 4.37 3.91 -3.76
C THR A 61 4.97 2.70 -4.48
N ALA A 62 4.15 1.72 -4.87
CA ALA A 62 4.60 0.54 -5.57
C ALA A 62 5.16 0.89 -6.96
N MET A 63 4.46 1.70 -7.74
CA MET A 63 4.91 2.09 -9.08
C MET A 63 6.18 2.95 -9.02
N GLN A 64 6.26 3.93 -8.11
CA GLN A 64 7.45 4.75 -7.90
C GLN A 64 8.67 3.91 -7.45
N ALA A 65 8.45 2.89 -6.62
CA ALA A 65 9.52 1.96 -6.23
C ALA A 65 10.06 1.18 -7.44
N MET A 66 9.19 0.67 -8.31
CA MET A 66 9.61 -0.03 -9.53
C MET A 66 10.32 0.90 -10.53
N ILE A 67 9.85 2.12 -10.71
CA ILE A 67 10.52 3.13 -11.56
C ILE A 67 11.95 3.41 -11.05
N ARG A 68 12.13 3.61 -9.73
CA ARG A 68 13.47 3.81 -9.14
C ARG A 68 14.34 2.55 -9.27
N ALA A 69 13.74 1.37 -9.16
CA ALA A 69 14.44 0.11 -9.33
C ALA A 69 14.89 -0.10 -10.79
N MET A 70 14.12 0.34 -11.79
CA MET A 70 14.57 0.32 -13.19
C MET A 70 15.85 1.12 -13.40
N ASP A 71 15.92 2.34 -12.85
CA ASP A 71 17.13 3.17 -12.89
C ASP A 71 18.33 2.45 -12.25
N THR A 72 18.10 1.77 -11.11
CA THR A 72 19.13 1.08 -10.33
C THR A 72 19.62 -0.20 -11.02
N LEU A 73 18.70 -1.00 -11.55
CA LEU A 73 18.98 -2.27 -12.23
C LEU A 73 19.35 -2.07 -13.70
N ARG A 74 19.31 -0.83 -14.19
CA ARG A 74 19.59 -0.42 -15.59
C ARG A 74 18.68 -1.12 -16.60
N ILE A 75 17.43 -1.36 -16.23
CA ILE A 75 16.42 -1.90 -17.12
C ILE A 75 15.83 -0.73 -17.91
N GLN A 76 15.71 -0.88 -19.23
CA GLN A 76 15.13 0.15 -20.08
C GLN A 76 13.64 -0.11 -20.29
N TYR A 77 12.87 0.96 -20.43
CA TYR A 77 11.48 0.88 -20.90
C TYR A 77 11.48 0.36 -22.34
N VAL A 78 10.58 -0.57 -22.64
CA VAL A 78 10.42 -1.05 -24.02
C VAL A 78 9.63 -0.03 -24.84
N CYS A 79 8.66 0.64 -24.23
CA CYS A 79 7.92 1.72 -24.87
C CYS A 79 8.52 3.09 -24.52
N GLU A 80 8.89 3.89 -25.51
CA GLU A 80 9.43 5.24 -25.29
C GLU A 80 8.45 6.17 -24.58
N GLN A 81 7.14 6.05 -24.85
CA GLN A 81 6.10 6.83 -24.19
C GLN A 81 6.06 6.61 -22.67
N ASN A 82 6.49 5.42 -22.21
CA ASN A 82 6.53 5.10 -20.79
C ASN A 82 7.58 5.90 -20.02
N LYS A 83 8.56 6.52 -20.69
CA LYS A 83 9.48 7.47 -20.03
C LYS A 83 8.75 8.71 -19.53
N GLU A 84 7.82 9.24 -20.32
CA GLU A 84 6.99 10.39 -19.92
C GLU A 84 5.99 9.99 -18.83
N ASN A 85 5.35 8.82 -18.97
CA ASN A 85 4.46 8.29 -17.94
C ASN A 85 5.21 8.07 -16.61
N ALA A 86 6.43 7.53 -16.65
CA ALA A 86 7.25 7.33 -15.47
C ALA A 86 7.58 8.67 -14.79
N GLN A 87 7.89 9.71 -15.55
CA GLN A 87 8.16 11.03 -15.02
C GLN A 87 6.91 11.64 -14.35
N LEU A 88 5.74 11.55 -15.00
CA LEU A 88 4.45 11.97 -14.44
C LEU A 88 4.20 11.31 -13.08
N ILE A 89 4.39 9.99 -12.98
CA ILE A 89 4.13 9.24 -11.75
C ILE A 89 5.19 9.53 -10.68
N LYS A 90 6.44 9.80 -11.06
CA LYS A 90 7.55 10.12 -10.15
C LYS A 90 7.36 11.47 -9.44
N GLU A 91 6.70 12.43 -10.07
CA GLU A 91 6.43 13.77 -9.53
C GLU A 91 5.26 13.81 -8.53
N VAL A 92 4.46 12.74 -8.44
CA VAL A 92 3.31 12.70 -7.53
C VAL A 92 3.76 12.62 -6.06
N GLU A 93 3.28 13.57 -5.25
CA GLU A 93 3.41 13.53 -3.80
C GLU A 93 2.37 12.58 -3.18
N VAL A 94 2.82 11.35 -2.85
CA VAL A 94 1.97 10.26 -2.34
C VAL A 94 1.11 10.67 -1.13
N ASP A 95 1.66 11.44 -0.19
CA ASP A 95 0.93 11.83 1.04
C ASP A 95 -0.31 12.71 0.77
N LYS A 96 -0.30 13.44 -0.36
CA LYS A 96 -1.39 14.33 -0.78
C LYS A 96 -2.38 13.67 -1.73
N VAL A 97 -2.16 12.43 -2.14
CA VAL A 97 -3.07 11.69 -3.04
C VAL A 97 -4.39 11.43 -2.32
N CYS A 98 -5.47 11.99 -2.85
CA CYS A 98 -6.85 11.74 -2.38
C CYS A 98 -7.71 11.05 -3.45
N ALA A 99 -7.31 11.11 -4.71
CA ALA A 99 -7.98 10.49 -5.85
C ALA A 99 -6.95 10.15 -6.94
N LEU A 100 -7.31 9.22 -7.82
CA LEU A 100 -6.58 8.92 -9.06
C LEU A 100 -7.26 9.65 -10.22
N SER A 101 -6.52 10.49 -10.94
CA SER A 101 -7.01 11.07 -12.19
C SER A 101 -7.00 10.02 -13.30
N ARG A 102 -7.83 10.23 -14.34
CA ARG A 102 -7.87 9.31 -15.49
C ARG A 102 -6.50 9.16 -16.16
N ASP A 103 -5.78 10.26 -16.30
CA ASP A 103 -4.45 10.28 -16.92
C ASP A 103 -3.43 9.50 -16.07
N GLN A 104 -3.52 9.58 -14.75
CA GLN A 104 -2.67 8.80 -13.84
C GLN A 104 -2.98 7.30 -13.93
N VAL A 105 -4.26 6.92 -13.99
CA VAL A 105 -4.65 5.51 -14.13
C VAL A 105 -4.10 4.95 -15.44
N GLU A 106 -4.29 5.67 -16.54
CA GLU A 106 -3.79 5.25 -17.85
C GLU A 106 -2.26 5.15 -17.86
N ALA A 107 -1.55 6.13 -17.32
CA ALA A 107 -0.11 6.10 -17.20
C ALA A 107 0.40 4.89 -16.39
N ILE A 108 -0.24 4.59 -15.24
CA ILE A 108 0.13 3.45 -14.39
C ILE A 108 -0.15 2.13 -15.12
N LYS A 109 -1.25 2.03 -15.86
CA LYS A 109 -1.56 0.83 -16.66
C LYS A 109 -0.53 0.60 -17.76
N GLN A 110 -0.23 1.63 -18.56
CA GLN A 110 0.77 1.53 -19.63
C GLN A 110 2.17 1.20 -19.09
N LEU A 111 2.52 1.73 -17.93
CA LEU A 111 3.74 1.36 -17.22
C LEU A 111 3.70 -0.10 -16.76
N TRP A 112 2.60 -0.55 -16.16
CA TRP A 112 2.48 -1.94 -15.69
C TRP A 112 2.54 -2.94 -16.85
N GLU A 113 1.99 -2.60 -18.00
CA GLU A 113 2.05 -3.44 -19.21
C GLU A 113 3.42 -3.41 -19.90
N ASP A 114 4.32 -2.49 -19.54
CA ASP A 114 5.67 -2.43 -20.11
C ASP A 114 6.48 -3.68 -19.74
N PRO A 115 7.05 -4.40 -20.71
CA PRO A 115 7.88 -5.57 -20.42
C PRO A 115 9.09 -5.26 -19.53
N GLY A 116 9.66 -4.04 -19.60
CA GLY A 116 10.76 -3.62 -18.73
C GLY A 116 10.32 -3.45 -17.26
N ILE A 117 9.10 -2.95 -17.03
CA ILE A 117 8.52 -2.90 -15.68
C ILE A 117 8.17 -4.31 -15.18
N GLN A 118 7.65 -5.18 -16.03
CA GLN A 118 7.40 -6.58 -15.67
C GLN A 118 8.69 -7.32 -15.31
N GLU A 119 9.77 -7.13 -16.07
CA GLU A 119 11.10 -7.66 -15.73
C GLU A 119 11.59 -7.12 -14.37
N CYS A 120 11.40 -5.82 -14.13
CA CYS A 120 11.71 -5.19 -12.86
C CYS A 120 10.91 -5.80 -11.69
N TYR A 121 9.63 -6.11 -11.92
CA TYR A 121 8.77 -6.78 -10.93
C TYR A 121 9.20 -8.24 -10.66
N ASP A 122 9.66 -8.97 -11.67
CA ASP A 122 10.18 -10.32 -11.48
C ASP A 122 11.45 -10.32 -10.60
N ARG A 123 12.25 -9.24 -10.70
CA ARG A 123 13.42 -8.95 -9.88
C ARG A 123 13.12 -8.21 -8.57
N ARG A 124 11.86 -8.15 -8.13
CA ARG A 124 11.43 -7.48 -6.88
C ARG A 124 12.11 -7.94 -5.59
N ARG A 125 12.90 -9.02 -5.60
CA ARG A 125 13.71 -9.46 -4.45
C ARG A 125 14.98 -8.63 -4.28
N GLU A 126 15.38 -7.86 -5.29
CA GLU A 126 16.61 -7.05 -5.29
C GLU A 126 16.40 -5.64 -4.70
N TYR A 127 15.15 -5.24 -4.47
CA TYR A 127 14.79 -3.96 -3.89
C TYR A 127 13.55 -4.12 -2.99
N GLN A 128 13.20 -3.08 -2.23
CA GLN A 128 12.00 -3.14 -1.40
C GLN A 128 10.76 -2.81 -2.24
N LEU A 129 9.86 -3.78 -2.38
CA LEU A 129 8.55 -3.61 -3.01
C LEU A 129 7.50 -4.30 -2.15
N SER A 130 6.34 -3.65 -1.99
CA SER A 130 5.24 -4.27 -1.26
C SER A 130 4.79 -5.56 -1.94
N ASP A 131 4.62 -6.64 -1.16
CA ASP A 131 4.08 -7.91 -1.64
C ASP A 131 2.69 -7.77 -2.28
N SER A 132 1.94 -6.73 -1.90
CA SER A 132 0.60 -6.43 -2.42
C SER A 132 0.60 -5.65 -3.73
N ALA A 133 1.76 -5.25 -4.26
CA ALA A 133 1.87 -4.42 -5.46
C ALA A 133 1.10 -5.03 -6.65
N LYS A 134 1.31 -6.33 -6.92
CA LYS A 134 0.63 -7.01 -8.04
C LYS A 134 -0.88 -7.04 -7.88
N TYR A 135 -1.38 -7.22 -6.65
CA TYR A 135 -2.81 -7.23 -6.38
C TYR A 135 -3.46 -5.90 -6.77
N TYR A 136 -2.85 -4.77 -6.42
CA TYR A 136 -3.40 -3.46 -6.77
C TYR A 136 -3.20 -3.09 -8.23
N LEU A 137 -2.03 -3.39 -8.81
CA LEU A 137 -1.70 -2.98 -10.18
C LEU A 137 -2.40 -3.81 -11.26
N SER A 138 -2.74 -5.07 -10.96
CA SER A 138 -3.49 -5.92 -11.91
C SER A 138 -4.99 -5.60 -11.94
N ASP A 139 -5.52 -4.99 -10.88
CA ASP A 139 -6.95 -4.72 -10.71
C ASP A 139 -7.25 -3.20 -10.63
N LEU A 140 -6.51 -2.36 -11.35
CA LEU A 140 -6.67 -0.89 -11.33
C LEU A 140 -8.06 -0.39 -11.77
N ASP A 141 -8.80 -1.20 -12.52
CA ASP A 141 -10.14 -0.86 -13.03
C ASP A 141 -11.28 -1.07 -12.02
N ARG A 142 -10.99 -1.68 -10.88
CA ARG A 142 -11.98 -2.06 -9.86
C ARG A 142 -12.19 -0.98 -8.82
#